data_AF-A0A9W4D091-F1
#
_entry.id   AF-A0A9W4D091-F1
#
_cell.length_a   1.000
_cell.length_b   1.000
_cell.length_c   1.000
_cell.angle_alpha   90.00
_cell.angle_beta   90.00
_cell.angle_gamma   90.00
#
_symmetry.space_group_name_H-M   'P 1'
#
loop_
_entity.id
_entity.type
_entity.pdbx_description
1 polymer ?
#
loop_
_entity_poly.entity_id
_entity_poly.type
_entity_poly.pdbx_seq_one_letter_code
_entity_poly.pdbx_strand_id
1 'polypeptide(L)'
;MSCVLAIILASVARMVITSSKLSSSYYGVFAIPKVSEFPVPKDHYQIHMSASKIAGPGTYIVAYCSIHQSYQKIVEIITEGQHEITQNPEQTPLAYSKAENACLRYISRGNDLESVTARFSELNNGACTHELIASLAFKGIIRVDGKFSCFAPPEADQPMRVNADIPMEMSRFLSGHGLLGGTRPTLHREVMVWFQGHLHIFRETQNSFHNGLYWIPLTTIGHEIRNGELITTFIYNNVPAIFEFTKIIGDLLLLENTLLSSHSTRYKNKPAGYYNKAVSQAHEQFLDDICWQKAGFLLKGCAWINNVPGYLEIEAYKKGLLCRNISMSQTGSIQKFECIFRPLVLSRCRFESKLWQTSTGLLKPLQIPAQSNTIEVAERLMEFHASGTLCGPTVKAY
;
A
#
# COMPACT_ATOMS: atom_id res chain seq x y z
N MET A 1 -9.26 -12.31 4.42
CA MET A 1 -9.18 -10.89 4.04
C MET A 1 -7.86 -10.68 3.33
N SER A 2 -7.91 -9.94 2.23
CA SER A 2 -6.75 -9.62 1.40
C SER A 2 -6.74 -8.12 1.12
N CYS A 3 -5.55 -7.51 1.12
CA CYS A 3 -5.36 -6.12 0.78
C CYS A 3 -4.21 -5.98 -0.21
N VAL A 4 -4.30 -4.98 -1.09
CA VAL A 4 -3.20 -4.50 -1.92
C VAL A 4 -3.10 -2.99 -1.77
N LEU A 5 -1.89 -2.47 -1.88
CA LEU A 5 -1.62 -1.03 -1.85
C LEU A 5 -1.28 -0.57 -3.25
N ALA A 6 -1.92 0.52 -3.67
CA ALA A 6 -1.56 1.25 -4.87
C ALA A 6 -0.86 2.54 -4.48
N ILE A 7 0.29 2.82 -5.11
CA ILE A 7 1.09 4.02 -4.90
C ILE A 7 1.24 4.72 -6.24
N ILE A 8 0.71 5.94 -6.35
CA ILE A 8 0.80 6.75 -7.57
C ILE A 8 1.76 7.91 -7.35
N LEU A 9 2.69 8.10 -8.29
CA LEU A 9 3.38 9.38 -8.46
C LEU A 9 2.54 10.26 -9.38
N ALA A 10 1.86 11.25 -8.81
CA ALA A 10 0.86 12.05 -9.53
C ALA A 10 1.44 12.82 -10.74
N SER A 11 2.75 13.05 -10.79
CA SER A 11 3.42 13.74 -11.90
C SER A 11 3.86 12.85 -13.06
N VAL A 12 3.88 11.52 -12.92
CA VAL A 12 4.55 10.61 -13.88
C VAL A 12 3.61 9.51 -14.42
N ALA A 13 2.30 9.61 -14.17
CA ALA A 13 1.30 8.64 -14.66
C ALA A 13 1.71 7.17 -14.41
N ARG A 14 2.30 6.91 -13.24
CA ARG A 14 2.84 5.61 -12.87
C ARG A 14 2.28 5.16 -11.54
N MET A 15 1.82 3.91 -11.51
CA MET A 15 1.25 3.28 -10.34
C MET A 15 2.04 2.03 -9.99
N VAL A 16 2.50 1.93 -8.75
CA VAL A 16 3.04 0.69 -8.19
C VAL A 16 1.96 0.01 -7.38
N ILE A 17 1.76 -1.27 -7.63
CA ILE A 17 0.90 -2.13 -6.82
C ILE A 17 1.79 -3.05 -5.98
N THR A 18 1.53 -3.11 -4.69
CA THR A 18 2.25 -3.98 -3.77
C THR A 18 1.31 -4.73 -2.84
N SER A 19 1.70 -5.92 -2.42
CA SER A 19 1.04 -6.63 -1.34
C SER A 19 2.03 -7.45 -0.53
N SER A 20 1.71 -7.64 0.74
CA SER A 20 2.43 -8.56 1.63
C SER A 20 1.44 -9.56 2.21
N LYS A 21 1.72 -10.84 2.00
CA LYS A 21 1.11 -11.96 2.71
C LYS A 21 2.23 -12.93 3.12
N LEU A 22 2.07 -13.59 4.27
CA LEU A 22 3.06 -14.48 4.92
C LEU A 22 3.76 -15.51 4.01
N SER A 23 3.24 -15.83 2.83
CA SER A 23 3.82 -16.81 1.89
C SER A 23 4.00 -16.28 0.46
N SER A 24 3.61 -15.05 0.17
CA SER A 24 3.72 -14.45 -1.17
C SER A 24 3.59 -12.94 -1.07
N SER A 25 4.59 -12.21 -1.58
CA SER A 25 4.48 -10.78 -1.85
C SER A 25 4.19 -10.56 -3.33
N TYR A 26 3.59 -9.42 -3.64
CA TYR A 26 3.38 -8.98 -5.02
C TYR A 26 4.00 -7.61 -5.19
N TYR A 27 4.62 -7.39 -6.34
CA TYR A 27 5.09 -6.10 -6.80
C TYR A 27 4.88 -6.02 -8.30
N GLY A 28 4.15 -5.00 -8.74
CA GLY A 28 3.92 -4.72 -10.16
C GLY A 28 3.86 -3.21 -10.41
N VAL A 29 4.24 -2.79 -11.61
CA VAL A 29 4.22 -1.38 -12.02
C VAL A 29 3.34 -1.24 -13.23
N PHE A 30 2.47 -0.23 -13.24
CA PHE A 30 1.46 -0.03 -14.26
C PHE A 30 1.48 1.41 -14.76
N ALA A 31 1.30 1.58 -16.07
CA ALA A 31 1.01 2.87 -16.66
C ALA A 31 -0.47 3.21 -16.41
N ILE A 32 -0.75 4.41 -15.90
CA ILE A 32 -2.14 4.87 -15.69
C ILE A 32 -2.56 5.84 -16.81
N PRO A 33 -3.72 5.61 -17.45
CA PRO A 33 -4.16 6.38 -18.61
C PRO A 33 -4.57 7.81 -18.26
N LYS A 34 -4.99 8.04 -17.01
CA LYS A 34 -5.30 9.36 -16.46
C LYS A 34 -4.31 9.70 -15.38
N VAL A 35 -3.54 10.76 -15.62
CA VAL A 35 -2.75 11.41 -14.58
C VAL A 35 -3.73 11.79 -13.45
N SER A 36 -3.41 11.40 -12.21
CA SER A 36 -4.12 11.82 -10.99
C SER A 36 -5.45 11.13 -10.64
N GLU A 37 -5.74 9.92 -11.12
CA GLU A 37 -6.87 9.13 -10.60
C GLU A 37 -6.47 7.69 -10.23
N PHE A 38 -6.97 7.23 -9.09
CA PHE A 38 -6.91 5.83 -8.70
C PHE A 38 -8.08 5.06 -9.32
N PRO A 39 -7.88 3.78 -9.73
CA PRO A 39 -8.96 2.93 -10.22
C PRO A 39 -10.06 2.74 -9.17
N VAL A 40 -11.33 2.95 -9.53
CA VAL A 40 -12.46 2.78 -8.62
C VAL A 40 -13.19 1.47 -8.95
N PRO A 41 -13.09 0.44 -8.10
CA PRO A 41 -13.82 -0.80 -8.30
C PRO A 41 -15.33 -0.57 -8.27
N LYS A 42 -16.07 -1.34 -9.08
CA LYS A 42 -17.52 -1.41 -8.99
C LYS A 42 -17.95 -2.13 -7.70
N ASP A 43 -19.07 -1.72 -7.12
CA ASP A 43 -19.54 -2.21 -5.82
C ASP A 43 -19.72 -3.74 -5.76
N HIS A 44 -20.10 -4.38 -6.87
CA HIS A 44 -20.31 -5.83 -6.94
C HIS A 44 -19.02 -6.64 -6.73
N TYR A 45 -17.85 -6.02 -6.87
CA TYR A 45 -16.58 -6.67 -6.59
C TYR A 45 -16.26 -6.78 -5.09
N GLN A 46 -17.03 -6.11 -4.23
CA GLN A 46 -16.89 -6.20 -2.76
C GLN A 46 -15.48 -5.78 -2.30
N ILE A 47 -14.92 -4.78 -2.97
CA ILE A 47 -13.64 -4.17 -2.63
C ILE A 47 -13.93 -2.85 -1.91
N HIS A 48 -13.24 -2.65 -0.78
CA HIS A 48 -13.20 -1.40 -0.04
C HIS A 48 -11.93 -0.65 -0.37
N MET A 49 -12.06 0.66 -0.50
CA MET A 49 -10.99 1.56 -0.90
C MET A 49 -10.81 2.63 0.18
N SER A 50 -9.57 2.91 0.59
CA SER A 50 -9.28 4.07 1.43
C SER A 50 -9.55 5.38 0.68
N ALA A 51 -9.46 6.53 1.37
CA ALA A 51 -9.51 7.83 0.70
C ALA A 51 -8.57 7.87 -0.52
N SER A 52 -9.03 8.43 -1.63
CA SER A 52 -8.38 8.25 -2.94
C SER A 52 -8.25 9.50 -3.81
N LYS A 53 -8.79 10.64 -3.37
CA LYS A 53 -8.68 11.88 -4.14
C LYS A 53 -7.24 12.37 -4.16
N ILE A 54 -6.72 12.65 -5.34
CA ILE A 54 -5.41 13.29 -5.52
C ILE A 54 -5.61 14.81 -5.51
N ALA A 55 -4.99 15.49 -4.55
CA ALA A 55 -5.19 16.93 -4.32
C ALA A 55 -4.07 17.83 -4.90
N GLY A 56 -3.08 17.25 -5.60
CA GLY A 56 -1.97 17.98 -6.20
C GLY A 56 -0.79 17.07 -6.55
N PRO A 57 0.39 17.66 -6.85
CA PRO A 57 1.62 16.90 -7.06
C PRO A 57 2.05 16.15 -5.79
N GLY A 58 2.59 14.95 -5.96
CA GLY A 58 3.13 14.14 -4.86
C GLY A 58 2.97 12.65 -5.09
N THR A 59 3.37 11.88 -4.08
CA THR A 59 3.16 10.43 -4.04
C THR A 59 2.01 10.11 -3.10
N TYR A 60 0.96 9.48 -3.64
CA TYR A 60 -0.27 9.15 -2.91
C TYR A 60 -0.45 7.65 -2.78
N ILE A 61 -1.13 7.22 -1.72
CA ILE A 61 -1.32 5.82 -1.37
C ILE A 61 -2.80 5.53 -1.18
N VAL A 62 -3.26 4.41 -1.75
CA VAL A 62 -4.59 3.85 -1.54
C VAL A 62 -4.48 2.38 -1.16
N ALA A 63 -5.24 1.96 -0.17
CA ALA A 63 -5.45 0.55 0.14
C ALA A 63 -6.76 0.04 -0.50
N TYR A 64 -6.67 -1.08 -1.20
CA TYR A 64 -7.81 -1.84 -1.69
C TYR A 64 -7.88 -3.15 -0.93
N CYS A 65 -8.97 -3.37 -0.21
CA CYS A 65 -9.14 -4.53 0.64
C CYS A 65 -10.46 -5.23 0.37
N SER A 66 -10.48 -6.55 0.47
CA SER A 66 -11.71 -7.32 0.42
C SER A 66 -11.66 -8.46 1.43
N ILE A 67 -12.84 -8.78 1.96
CA ILE A 67 -13.02 -9.94 2.84
C ILE A 67 -13.29 -11.22 2.03
N HIS A 68 -13.75 -11.08 0.77
CA HIS A 68 -14.11 -12.20 -0.12
C HIS A 68 -13.14 -12.39 -1.30
N GLN A 69 -12.49 -11.33 -1.78
CA GLN A 69 -11.55 -11.43 -2.91
C GLN A 69 -10.13 -11.82 -2.46
N SER A 70 -9.43 -12.59 -3.29
CA SER A 70 -7.99 -12.82 -3.14
C SER A 70 -7.21 -11.58 -3.57
N TYR A 71 -5.97 -11.42 -3.10
CA TYR A 71 -5.15 -10.29 -3.53
C TYR A 71 -4.93 -10.30 -5.05
N GLN A 72 -4.75 -11.47 -5.68
CA GLN A 72 -4.60 -11.57 -7.13
C GLN A 72 -5.82 -11.03 -7.86
N LYS A 73 -7.02 -11.35 -7.37
CA LYS A 73 -8.25 -10.86 -7.98
C LYS A 73 -8.42 -9.35 -7.80
N ILE A 74 -8.01 -8.81 -6.65
CA ILE A 74 -8.00 -7.37 -6.42
C ILE A 74 -7.03 -6.69 -7.40
N VAL A 75 -5.82 -7.21 -7.57
CA VAL A 75 -4.85 -6.69 -8.57
C VAL A 75 -5.48 -6.70 -9.96
N GLU A 76 -6.00 -7.85 -10.41
CA GLU A 76 -6.64 -8.00 -11.73
C GLU A 76 -7.76 -6.95 -11.97
N ILE A 77 -8.59 -6.69 -10.96
CA ILE A 77 -9.69 -5.72 -11.06
C ILE A 77 -9.17 -4.28 -11.12
N ILE A 78 -8.22 -3.91 -10.27
CA ILE A 78 -7.74 -2.52 -10.24
C ILE A 78 -6.77 -2.20 -11.38
N THR A 79 -6.18 -3.21 -12.01
CA THR A 79 -5.29 -3.06 -13.17
C THR A 79 -5.96 -3.41 -14.49
N GLU A 80 -7.28 -3.64 -14.50
CA GLU A 80 -8.04 -3.93 -15.70
C GLU A 80 -7.84 -2.83 -16.76
N GLY A 81 -7.39 -3.24 -17.96
CA GLY A 81 -7.13 -2.32 -19.07
C GLY A 81 -5.85 -1.47 -18.93
N GLN A 82 -5.04 -1.68 -17.89
CA GLN A 82 -3.75 -1.01 -17.73
C GLN A 82 -2.62 -1.84 -18.31
N HIS A 83 -1.59 -1.16 -18.80
CA HIS A 83 -0.39 -1.81 -19.29
C HIS A 83 0.61 -1.99 -18.15
N GLU A 84 0.97 -3.25 -17.88
CA GLU A 84 2.06 -3.57 -16.95
C GLU A 84 3.40 -3.16 -17.57
N ILE A 85 4.21 -2.45 -16.80
CA ILE A 85 5.55 -2.01 -17.16
C ILE A 85 6.51 -3.10 -16.68
N THR A 86 6.77 -4.08 -17.54
CA THR A 86 7.59 -5.26 -17.22
C THR A 86 9.09 -5.04 -17.44
N GLN A 87 9.48 -4.03 -18.23
CA GLN A 87 10.87 -3.63 -18.50
C GLN A 87 10.97 -2.12 -18.68
N ASN A 88 12.19 -1.61 -18.53
CA ASN A 88 12.59 -0.20 -18.46
C ASN A 88 11.62 0.79 -19.11
N PRO A 89 11.32 1.92 -18.42
CA PRO A 89 10.41 2.91 -18.97
C PRO A 89 10.98 3.49 -20.26
N GLU A 90 10.46 3.03 -21.40
CA GLU A 90 10.65 3.64 -22.71
C GLU A 90 10.11 5.08 -22.77
N GLN A 91 9.50 5.57 -21.70
CA GLN A 91 9.16 6.98 -21.51
C GLN A 91 10.32 7.81 -20.95
N THR A 92 11.55 7.43 -21.28
CA THR A 92 12.71 8.29 -21.04
C THR A 92 12.67 9.40 -22.09
N PRO A 93 12.60 10.70 -21.73
CA PRO A 93 12.55 11.77 -22.72
C PRO A 93 13.65 11.61 -23.77
N LEU A 94 13.35 11.90 -25.05
CA LEU A 94 14.31 11.70 -26.15
C LEU A 94 15.66 12.37 -25.86
N ALA A 95 15.66 13.51 -25.18
CA ALA A 95 16.86 14.21 -24.75
C ALA A 95 17.71 13.38 -23.75
N TYR A 96 17.06 12.70 -22.80
CA TYR A 96 17.72 11.85 -21.82
C TYR A 96 18.30 10.59 -22.49
N SER A 97 17.55 9.96 -23.39
CA SER A 97 18.08 8.82 -24.17
C SER A 97 19.30 9.21 -25.03
N LYS A 98 19.31 10.44 -25.60
CA LYS A 98 20.49 10.97 -26.30
C LYS A 98 21.69 11.15 -25.35
N ALA A 99 21.45 11.65 -24.14
CA ALA A 99 22.49 11.83 -23.13
C ALA A 99 23.06 10.48 -22.65
N GLU A 100 22.20 9.48 -22.40
CA GLU A 100 22.63 8.11 -22.07
C GLU A 100 23.50 7.50 -23.16
N ASN A 101 23.08 7.62 -24.43
CA ASN A 101 23.86 7.13 -25.56
C ASN A 101 25.21 7.85 -25.71
N ALA A 102 25.27 9.14 -25.41
CA ALA A 102 26.53 9.88 -25.41
C ALA A 102 27.47 9.43 -24.28
N CYS A 103 26.93 9.24 -23.07
CA CYS A 103 27.66 8.69 -21.92
C CYS A 103 28.15 7.27 -22.19
N LEU A 104 27.31 6.41 -22.77
CA LEU A 104 27.70 5.05 -23.16
C LEU A 104 28.88 5.07 -24.16
N ARG A 105 28.79 5.88 -25.22
CA ARG A 105 29.90 6.03 -26.18
C ARG A 105 31.18 6.54 -25.52
N TYR A 106 31.05 7.42 -24.55
CA TYR A 106 32.20 7.93 -23.80
C TYR A 106 32.86 6.81 -22.98
N ILE A 107 32.07 5.99 -22.28
CA ILE A 107 32.55 4.80 -21.57
C ILE A 107 33.22 3.81 -22.54
N SER A 108 32.61 3.56 -23.72
CA SER A 108 33.16 2.62 -24.69
C SER A 108 34.50 3.06 -25.29
N ARG A 109 34.69 4.36 -25.56
CA ARG A 109 35.94 4.91 -26.13
C ARG A 109 37.13 4.82 -25.18
N GLY A 110 36.90 4.72 -23.87
CA GLY A 110 37.95 4.49 -22.88
C GLY A 110 38.38 3.03 -22.73
N ASN A 111 37.69 2.09 -23.40
CA ASN A 111 37.81 0.64 -23.17
C ASN A 111 38.34 -0.14 -24.38
N ASP A 112 39.08 0.48 -25.29
CA ASP A 112 39.72 -0.23 -26.40
C ASP A 112 40.81 -1.17 -25.88
N LEU A 113 40.54 -2.48 -26.00
CA LEU A 113 41.44 -3.63 -25.86
C LEU A 113 42.11 -3.80 -24.47
N GLU A 114 41.64 -4.81 -23.73
CA GLU A 114 42.14 -5.28 -22.42
C GLU A 114 41.66 -4.49 -21.18
N SER A 115 40.43 -4.79 -20.76
CA SER A 115 39.93 -4.72 -19.37
C SER A 115 40.21 -3.47 -18.52
N VAL A 116 40.38 -2.27 -19.08
CA VAL A 116 40.44 -1.07 -18.24
C VAL A 116 39.03 -0.77 -17.76
N THR A 117 38.75 -1.09 -16.50
CA THR A 117 37.47 -0.74 -15.88
C THR A 117 37.46 0.78 -15.66
N ALA A 118 36.57 1.50 -16.34
CA ALA A 118 36.45 2.94 -16.20
C ALA A 118 36.11 3.31 -14.74
N ARG A 119 36.75 4.34 -14.19
CA ARG A 119 36.49 4.77 -12.80
C ARG A 119 35.36 5.77 -12.75
N PHE A 120 34.47 5.60 -11.78
CA PHE A 120 33.32 6.47 -11.59
C PHE A 120 33.72 7.93 -11.35
N SER A 121 34.83 8.15 -10.63
CA SER A 121 35.43 9.47 -10.42
C SER A 121 35.90 10.18 -11.70
N GLU A 122 36.30 9.44 -12.74
CA GLU A 122 36.83 9.97 -14.00
C GLU A 122 35.73 10.26 -15.03
N LEU A 123 34.55 9.65 -14.87
CA LEU A 123 33.44 9.77 -15.80
C LEU A 123 32.59 11.03 -15.59
N ASN A 124 32.60 11.62 -14.39
CA ASN A 124 31.75 12.77 -14.03
C ASN A 124 32.24 14.12 -14.62
N ASN A 125 32.25 14.22 -15.95
CA ASN A 125 32.77 15.35 -16.73
C ASN A 125 31.67 16.20 -17.40
N GLY A 126 30.41 16.04 -17.00
CA GLY A 126 29.24 16.70 -17.59
C GLY A 126 28.60 15.94 -18.76
N ALA A 127 29.38 15.24 -19.59
CA ALA A 127 28.86 14.40 -20.67
C ALA A 127 28.33 13.04 -20.17
N CYS A 128 28.84 12.56 -19.04
CA CYS A 128 28.47 11.29 -18.44
C CYS A 128 28.29 11.47 -16.92
N THR A 129 27.12 11.92 -16.51
CA THR A 129 26.83 12.17 -15.08
C THR A 129 26.64 10.85 -14.33
N HIS A 130 26.81 10.91 -13.01
CA HIS A 130 26.51 9.79 -12.10
C HIS A 130 25.11 9.21 -12.32
N GLU A 131 24.12 10.07 -12.57
CA GLU A 131 22.74 9.69 -12.83
C GLU A 131 22.60 8.84 -14.11
N LEU A 132 23.26 9.26 -15.21
CA LEU A 132 23.26 8.51 -16.46
C LEU A 132 23.92 7.13 -16.30
N ILE A 133 25.00 7.06 -15.52
CA ILE A 133 25.67 5.78 -15.20
C ILE A 133 24.73 4.87 -14.41
N ALA A 134 24.02 5.39 -13.40
CA ALA A 134 23.04 4.62 -12.65
C ALA A 134 21.89 4.13 -13.54
N SER A 135 21.43 4.96 -14.48
CA SER A 135 20.40 4.56 -15.45
C SER A 135 20.87 3.46 -16.40
N LEU A 136 22.07 3.60 -16.98
CA LEU A 136 22.68 2.57 -17.82
C LEU A 136 22.89 1.25 -17.07
N ALA A 137 23.27 1.31 -15.79
CA ALA A 137 23.46 0.15 -14.93
C ALA A 137 22.11 -0.52 -14.61
N PHE A 138 21.09 0.26 -14.27
CA PHE A 138 19.72 -0.23 -14.06
C PHE A 138 19.17 -0.90 -15.32
N LYS A 139 19.48 -0.35 -16.50
CA LYS A 139 19.12 -0.92 -17.80
C LYS A 139 19.87 -2.20 -18.16
N GLY A 140 20.84 -2.61 -17.34
CA GLY A 140 21.69 -3.77 -17.62
C GLY A 140 22.60 -3.58 -18.84
N ILE A 141 22.86 -2.33 -19.25
CA ILE A 141 23.75 -2.03 -20.39
C ILE A 141 25.21 -2.06 -19.95
N ILE A 142 25.47 -1.64 -18.71
CA ILE A 142 26.80 -1.68 -18.09
C ILE A 142 26.72 -2.39 -16.75
N ARG A 143 27.85 -2.95 -16.33
CA ARG A 143 28.04 -3.46 -14.97
C ARG A 143 28.73 -2.41 -14.11
N VAL A 144 28.23 -2.20 -12.90
CA VAL A 144 28.90 -1.37 -11.90
C VAL A 144 29.43 -2.25 -10.79
N ASP A 145 30.75 -2.24 -10.61
CA ASP A 145 31.44 -2.94 -9.52
C ASP A 145 32.00 -1.93 -8.52
N GLY A 146 32.67 -2.40 -7.47
CA GLY A 146 33.39 -1.56 -6.53
C GLY A 146 32.65 -1.32 -5.22
N LYS A 147 33.31 -0.61 -4.30
CA LYS A 147 32.86 -0.43 -2.92
C LYS A 147 31.54 0.34 -2.80
N PHE A 148 31.25 1.21 -3.78
CA PHE A 148 30.09 2.08 -3.78
C PHE A 148 29.02 1.70 -4.83
N SER A 149 28.95 0.42 -5.20
CA SER A 149 28.10 -0.09 -6.29
C SER A 149 26.64 -0.40 -5.91
N CYS A 150 26.22 -0.16 -4.66
CA CYS A 150 24.90 -0.57 -4.16
C CYS A 150 23.69 0.08 -4.85
N PHE A 151 23.91 1.08 -5.70
CA PHE A 151 22.88 1.72 -6.53
C PHE A 151 22.58 0.97 -7.83
N ALA A 152 23.34 -0.10 -8.14
CA ALA A 152 23.24 -0.88 -9.36
C ALA A 152 22.80 -2.33 -9.09
N PRO A 153 22.19 -3.01 -10.09
CA PRO A 153 21.88 -4.42 -10.00
C PRO A 153 23.12 -5.31 -9.78
N PRO A 154 23.07 -6.32 -8.90
CA PRO A 154 24.24 -7.14 -8.54
C PRO A 154 24.66 -8.17 -9.62
N GLU A 155 23.76 -8.55 -10.53
CA GLU A 155 23.93 -9.71 -11.43
C GLU A 155 23.94 -9.32 -12.92
N ALA A 156 24.53 -8.17 -13.27
CA ALA A 156 24.71 -7.80 -14.68
C ALA A 156 25.98 -8.45 -15.24
N ASP A 157 25.87 -9.55 -15.98
CA ASP A 157 26.98 -10.09 -16.78
C ASP A 157 27.15 -9.26 -18.05
N GLN A 158 27.80 -8.10 -17.90
CA GLN A 158 28.02 -7.15 -19.00
C GLN A 158 29.51 -6.92 -19.22
N PRO A 159 29.95 -6.87 -20.50
CA PRO A 159 31.37 -6.70 -20.84
C PRO A 159 31.88 -5.30 -20.47
N MET A 160 31.02 -4.28 -20.48
CA MET A 160 31.37 -2.92 -20.08
C MET A 160 31.24 -2.76 -18.57
N ARG A 161 32.36 -2.47 -17.91
CA ARG A 161 32.45 -2.37 -16.44
C ARG A 161 32.85 -0.97 -16.02
N VAL A 162 32.19 -0.46 -14.99
CA VAL A 162 32.52 0.79 -14.30
C VAL A 162 32.79 0.48 -12.84
N ASN A 163 33.92 0.95 -12.30
CA ASN A 163 34.26 0.81 -10.89
C ASN A 163 33.75 2.03 -10.11
N ALA A 164 32.76 1.83 -9.24
CA ALA A 164 32.28 2.81 -8.27
C ALA A 164 33.31 2.99 -7.14
N ASP A 165 34.36 3.76 -7.44
CA ASP A 165 35.50 4.07 -6.59
C ASP A 165 35.23 5.23 -5.62
N ILE A 166 34.25 6.09 -5.94
CA ILE A 166 33.74 7.15 -5.07
C ILE A 166 32.25 6.99 -4.79
N PRO A 167 31.75 7.49 -3.64
CA PRO A 167 30.33 7.40 -3.31
C PRO A 167 29.48 8.35 -4.19
N MET A 168 28.26 7.91 -4.54
CA MET A 168 27.28 8.73 -5.26
C MET A 168 26.47 9.59 -4.27
N GLU A 169 26.26 10.87 -4.57
CA GLU A 169 25.34 11.71 -3.78
C GLU A 169 23.88 11.24 -3.94
N MET A 170 23.14 11.14 -2.83
CA MET A 170 21.74 10.72 -2.85
C MET A 170 20.87 11.65 -3.70
N SER A 171 21.12 12.96 -3.65
CA SER A 171 20.41 13.95 -4.47
C SER A 171 20.56 13.71 -5.98
N ARG A 172 21.72 13.22 -6.43
CA ARG A 172 21.96 12.89 -7.84
C ARG A 172 21.24 11.60 -8.25
N PHE A 173 21.22 10.61 -7.38
CA PHE A 173 20.47 9.37 -7.60
C PHE A 173 18.98 9.65 -7.84
N LEU A 174 18.42 10.58 -7.06
CA LEU A 174 17.01 10.93 -7.13
C LEU A 174 16.62 11.75 -8.36
N SER A 175 17.57 12.26 -9.14
CA SER A 175 17.28 12.98 -10.39
C SER A 175 16.29 14.14 -10.22
N GLY A 176 16.34 14.82 -9.06
CA GLY A 176 15.42 15.91 -8.72
C GLY A 176 14.16 15.52 -7.93
N HIS A 177 13.91 14.22 -7.71
CA HIS A 177 12.89 13.75 -6.76
C HIS A 177 13.36 13.91 -5.31
N GLY A 178 12.43 14.02 -4.36
CA GLY A 178 12.75 14.01 -2.94
C GLY A 178 12.67 12.63 -2.29
N LEU A 179 13.18 12.55 -1.06
CA LEU A 179 13.00 11.41 -0.17
C LEU A 179 11.56 11.38 0.33
N LEU A 180 10.93 10.21 0.31
CA LEU A 180 9.56 10.03 0.75
C LEU A 180 9.55 9.38 2.14
N GLY A 181 8.86 10.00 3.09
CA GLY A 181 8.70 9.47 4.44
C GLY A 181 7.25 9.48 4.91
N GLY A 182 7.01 8.67 5.94
CA GLY A 182 5.76 8.68 6.68
C GLY A 182 5.53 9.92 7.51
N THR A 183 4.36 9.96 8.14
CA THR A 183 3.99 11.00 9.11
C THR A 183 4.63 10.80 10.49
N ARG A 184 5.37 9.70 10.69
CA ARG A 184 6.05 9.38 11.95
C ARG A 184 7.57 9.48 11.78
N PRO A 185 8.28 10.17 12.68
CA PRO A 185 9.74 10.05 12.76
C PRO A 185 10.10 8.65 13.26
N THR A 186 10.90 7.91 12.50
CA THR A 186 11.41 6.58 12.90
C THR A 186 12.82 6.70 13.51
N LEU A 187 13.12 5.87 14.51
CA LEU A 187 14.42 5.80 15.21
C LEU A 187 15.60 5.46 14.29
N HIS A 188 15.33 4.74 13.20
CA HIS A 188 16.21 4.61 12.05
C HIS A 188 15.48 5.22 10.87
N ARG A 189 16.01 6.29 10.28
CA ARG A 189 15.31 7.00 9.21
C ARG A 189 15.32 6.13 7.96
N GLU A 190 14.23 5.40 7.75
CA GLU A 190 13.97 4.72 6.50
C GLU A 190 13.20 5.67 5.60
N VAL A 191 13.57 5.73 4.34
CA VAL A 191 12.96 6.58 3.33
C VAL A 191 12.65 5.76 2.10
N MET A 192 11.53 6.08 1.46
CA MET A 192 11.14 5.54 0.17
C MET A 192 11.52 6.53 -0.92
N VAL A 193 11.90 6.04 -2.10
CA VAL A 193 12.31 6.88 -3.22
C VAL A 193 11.83 6.32 -4.54
N TRP A 194 11.59 7.20 -5.51
CA TRP A 194 11.40 6.82 -6.90
C TRP A 194 12.75 6.80 -7.62
N PHE A 195 13.09 5.65 -8.21
CA PHE A 195 14.25 5.53 -9.08
C PHE A 195 13.90 4.67 -10.29
N GLN A 196 14.16 5.20 -11.49
CA GLN A 196 13.85 4.54 -12.77
C GLN A 196 12.41 4.03 -12.89
N GLY A 197 11.47 4.63 -12.15
CA GLY A 197 10.07 4.19 -12.15
C GLY A 197 9.64 3.23 -11.06
N HIS A 198 10.59 2.80 -10.25
CA HIS A 198 10.37 1.81 -9.21
C HIS A 198 10.53 2.46 -7.85
N LEU A 199 9.91 1.84 -6.86
CA LEU A 199 9.98 2.26 -5.47
C LEU A 199 11.09 1.48 -4.79
N HIS A 200 11.97 2.21 -4.12
CA HIS A 200 13.06 1.65 -3.34
C HIS A 200 13.05 2.21 -1.93
N ILE A 201 13.49 1.41 -0.96
CA ILE A 201 13.64 1.83 0.42
C ILE A 201 15.12 1.90 0.76
N PHE A 202 15.51 3.00 1.38
CA PHE A 202 16.85 3.23 1.90
C PHE A 202 16.79 3.46 3.40
N ARG A 203 17.82 2.98 4.11
CA ARG A 203 18.02 3.24 5.52
C ARG A 203 19.18 4.20 5.70
N GLU A 204 18.94 5.24 6.48
CA GLU A 204 19.99 6.16 6.94
C GLU A 204 20.91 5.44 7.91
N THR A 205 22.21 5.58 7.69
CA THR A 205 23.26 5.09 8.58
C THR A 205 24.27 6.21 8.80
N GLN A 206 24.58 6.49 10.06
CA GLN A 206 25.60 7.46 10.43
C GLN A 206 26.93 6.72 10.66
N ASN A 207 28.01 7.23 10.08
CA ASN A 207 29.34 6.72 10.39
C ASN A 207 29.99 7.60 11.47
N SER A 208 30.21 7.03 12.66
CA SER A 208 30.85 7.70 13.79
C SER A 208 32.26 8.22 13.50
N PHE A 209 32.96 7.68 12.49
CA PHE A 209 34.36 8.04 12.20
C PHE A 209 34.54 9.21 11.22
N HIS A 210 33.55 9.47 10.36
CA HIS A 210 33.68 10.47 9.28
C HIS A 210 32.58 11.53 9.28
N ASN A 211 31.68 11.51 10.27
CA ASN A 211 30.56 12.44 10.39
C ASN A 211 29.71 12.56 9.10
N GLY A 212 29.71 11.50 8.30
CA GLY A 212 29.02 11.41 7.02
C GLY A 212 27.73 10.61 7.15
N LEU A 213 26.68 11.10 6.49
CA LEU A 213 25.39 10.43 6.37
C LEU A 213 25.41 9.55 5.13
N TYR A 214 25.11 8.26 5.30
CA TYR A 214 25.09 7.28 4.22
C TYR A 214 23.73 6.61 4.13
N TRP A 215 23.30 6.31 2.91
CA TRP A 215 22.07 5.58 2.61
C TRP A 215 22.39 4.19 2.09
N ILE A 216 21.79 3.19 2.71
CA ILE A 216 21.94 1.79 2.31
C ILE A 216 20.59 1.30 1.78
N PRO A 217 20.52 0.77 0.54
CA PRO A 217 19.28 0.22 0.02
C PRO A 217 18.88 -1.03 0.81
N LEU A 218 17.61 -1.09 1.22
CA LEU A 218 16.99 -2.28 1.80
C LEU A 218 16.31 -3.12 0.73
N THR A 219 15.74 -2.45 -0.28
CA THR A 219 15.19 -3.09 -1.47
C THR A 219 16.28 -3.43 -2.47
N THR A 220 16.11 -4.52 -3.22
CA THR A 220 17.06 -4.91 -4.28
C THR A 220 16.76 -4.14 -5.57
N ILE A 221 17.75 -3.40 -6.07
CA ILE A 221 17.71 -2.73 -7.38
C ILE A 221 18.00 -3.78 -8.48
N GLY A 222 17.22 -3.76 -9.55
CA GLY A 222 17.22 -4.74 -10.64
C GLY A 222 16.44 -6.03 -10.36
N HIS A 223 15.84 -6.17 -9.16
CA HIS A 223 15.02 -7.32 -8.78
C HIS A 223 13.74 -6.87 -8.07
N GLU A 224 13.06 -5.89 -8.65
CA GLU A 224 11.97 -5.15 -8.03
C GLU A 224 10.78 -6.02 -7.66
N ILE A 225 10.55 -7.10 -8.42
CA ILE A 225 9.51 -8.10 -8.14
C ILE A 225 9.59 -8.69 -6.72
N ARG A 226 10.75 -8.62 -6.06
CA ARG A 226 10.97 -9.12 -4.69
C ARG A 226 10.73 -8.06 -3.61
N ASN A 227 10.54 -6.79 -3.98
CA ASN A 227 10.48 -5.67 -3.04
C ASN A 227 9.10 -5.44 -2.42
N GLY A 228 8.06 -6.16 -2.86
CA GLY A 228 6.67 -5.93 -2.45
C GLY A 228 6.45 -5.95 -0.93
N GLU A 229 7.02 -6.94 -0.24
CA GLU A 229 6.89 -7.07 1.20
C GLU A 229 7.51 -5.90 1.97
N LEU A 230 8.73 -5.51 1.61
CA LEU A 230 9.45 -4.39 2.25
C LEU A 230 8.68 -3.08 2.06
N ILE A 231 8.18 -2.82 0.84
CA ILE A 231 7.41 -1.62 0.51
C ILE A 231 6.08 -1.58 1.27
N THR A 232 5.35 -2.70 1.30
CA THR A 232 4.10 -2.80 2.05
C THR A 232 4.33 -2.56 3.55
N THR A 233 5.37 -3.18 4.11
CA THR A 233 5.73 -3.05 5.53
C THR A 233 6.12 -1.63 5.88
N PHE A 234 6.93 -0.98 5.02
CA PHE A 234 7.27 0.42 5.19
C PHE A 234 6.02 1.29 5.27
N ILE A 235 5.07 1.13 4.34
CA ILE A 235 3.84 1.93 4.32
C ILE A 235 3.03 1.70 5.60
N TYR A 236 2.83 0.45 6.04
CA TYR A 236 2.08 0.19 7.27
C TYR A 236 2.73 0.79 8.53
N ASN A 237 4.07 0.82 8.59
CA ASN A 237 4.78 1.41 9.71
C ASN A 237 4.73 2.95 9.71
N ASN A 238 4.66 3.55 8.52
CA ASN A 238 4.87 4.98 8.30
C ASN A 238 3.59 5.77 7.98
N VAL A 239 2.50 5.09 7.61
CA VAL A 239 1.21 5.68 7.23
C VAL A 239 0.09 5.04 8.07
N PRO A 240 -0.13 5.53 9.31
CA PRO A 240 -1.03 4.88 10.26
C PRO A 240 -2.47 4.76 9.79
N ALA A 241 -2.96 5.72 9.00
CA ALA A 241 -4.32 5.70 8.46
C ALA A 241 -4.54 4.52 7.50
N ILE A 242 -3.55 4.20 6.66
CA ILE A 242 -3.60 3.03 5.77
C ILE A 242 -3.61 1.74 6.60
N PHE A 243 -2.72 1.61 7.58
CA PHE A 243 -2.69 0.41 8.41
C PHE A 243 -3.98 0.24 9.22
N GLU A 244 -4.50 1.33 9.79
CA GLU A 244 -5.77 1.32 10.52
C GLU A 244 -6.95 0.94 9.62
N PHE A 245 -7.00 1.43 8.38
CA PHE A 245 -8.00 1.02 7.38
C PHE A 245 -7.95 -0.50 7.14
N THR A 246 -6.77 -1.08 6.95
CA THR A 246 -6.65 -2.54 6.73
C THR A 246 -7.12 -3.35 7.93
N LYS A 247 -6.90 -2.87 9.15
CA LYS A 247 -7.41 -3.50 10.38
C LYS A 247 -8.92 -3.46 10.47
N ILE A 248 -9.54 -2.34 10.10
CA ILE A 248 -10.99 -2.22 10.07
C ILE A 248 -11.60 -3.27 9.12
N ILE A 249 -11.00 -3.49 7.94
CA ILE A 249 -11.48 -4.52 7.01
C ILE A 249 -11.20 -5.94 7.55
N GLY A 250 -10.12 -6.15 8.29
CA GLY A 250 -9.88 -7.39 9.03
C GLY A 250 -10.95 -7.66 10.09
N ASP A 251 -11.30 -6.64 10.86
CA ASP A 251 -12.35 -6.71 11.88
C ASP A 251 -13.74 -6.92 11.26
N LEU A 252 -13.98 -6.40 10.06
CA LEU A 252 -15.19 -6.67 9.30
C LEU A 252 -15.31 -8.15 8.94
N LEU A 253 -14.22 -8.81 8.52
CA LEU A 253 -14.21 -10.26 8.28
C LEU A 253 -14.45 -11.04 9.59
N LEU A 254 -13.85 -10.62 10.70
CA LEU A 254 -14.09 -11.24 12.00
C LEU A 254 -15.57 -11.16 12.38
N LEU A 255 -16.19 -10.00 12.15
CA LEU A 255 -17.61 -9.78 12.39
C LEU A 255 -18.47 -10.70 11.52
N GLU A 256 -18.20 -10.77 10.21
CA GLU A 256 -18.91 -11.65 9.28
C GLU A 256 -18.82 -13.13 9.72
N ASN A 257 -17.63 -13.61 10.06
CA ASN A 257 -17.43 -14.97 10.56
C ASN A 257 -18.18 -15.23 11.89
N THR A 258 -18.27 -14.21 12.75
CA THR A 258 -19.02 -14.28 14.01
C THR A 258 -20.53 -14.37 13.74
N LEU A 259 -21.03 -13.64 12.76
CA LEU A 259 -22.43 -13.73 12.31
C LEU A 259 -22.75 -15.10 11.72
N LEU A 260 -21.85 -15.66 10.90
CA LEU A 260 -22.01 -16.99 10.30
C LEU A 260 -22.02 -18.10 11.37
N SER A 261 -21.08 -18.09 12.32
CA SER A 261 -20.97 -19.09 13.38
C SER A 261 -22.14 -19.07 14.38
N SER A 262 -22.72 -17.89 14.63
CA SER A 262 -23.87 -17.72 15.53
C SER A 262 -25.16 -18.36 15.00
N HIS A 263 -25.24 -18.61 13.69
CA HIS A 263 -26.38 -19.31 13.05
C HIS A 263 -26.29 -20.84 13.19
N SER A 264 -25.07 -21.40 13.19
CA SER A 264 -24.82 -22.86 13.20
C SER A 264 -25.20 -23.54 14.53
N THR A 265 -25.10 -22.82 15.65
CA THR A 265 -25.33 -23.37 17.00
C THR A 265 -26.81 -23.42 17.41
N ARG A 266 -27.71 -22.63 16.79
CA ARG A 266 -29.16 -22.63 17.14
C ARG A 266 -30.04 -23.48 16.23
N TYR A 267 -29.59 -23.85 15.02
CA TYR A 267 -30.39 -24.66 14.09
C TYR A 267 -30.13 -26.17 14.16
N LYS A 268 -29.04 -26.63 14.79
CA LYS A 268 -28.77 -28.07 14.95
C LYS A 268 -29.55 -28.77 16.07
N ASN A 269 -30.22 -28.01 16.96
CA ASN A 269 -30.89 -28.55 18.15
C ASN A 269 -32.43 -28.42 18.15
N LYS A 270 -33.09 -28.38 16.98
CA LYS A 270 -34.57 -28.47 16.93
C LYS A 270 -35.04 -29.66 16.11
N PRO A 271 -35.88 -30.56 16.68
CA PRO A 271 -36.50 -31.64 15.92
C PRO A 271 -37.48 -31.08 14.88
N ALA A 272 -37.56 -31.76 13.73
CA ALA A 272 -38.21 -31.30 12.49
C ALA A 272 -39.75 -31.10 12.53
N GLY A 273 -40.38 -31.02 13.71
CA GLY A 273 -41.84 -30.99 13.86
C GLY A 273 -42.47 -29.63 14.20
N TYR A 274 -41.68 -28.56 14.40
CA TYR A 274 -42.19 -27.31 15.01
C TYR A 274 -42.40 -26.16 14.00
N TYR A 275 -42.88 -26.46 12.80
CA TYR A 275 -42.98 -25.47 11.72
C TYR A 275 -44.31 -24.74 11.57
N ASN A 276 -45.31 -24.97 12.44
CA ASN A 276 -46.55 -24.21 12.37
C ASN A 276 -47.04 -23.83 13.78
N LYS A 277 -47.36 -22.53 13.97
CA LYS A 277 -47.92 -21.85 15.16
C LYS A 277 -46.99 -21.25 16.25
N ALA A 278 -45.69 -21.12 16.04
CA ALA A 278 -44.80 -20.48 17.04
C ALA A 278 -44.18 -19.13 16.61
N VAL A 279 -44.78 -18.41 15.66
CA VAL A 279 -44.25 -17.10 15.22
C VAL A 279 -44.60 -15.96 16.19
N SER A 280 -45.61 -16.10 17.05
CA SER A 280 -45.96 -15.05 18.03
C SER A 280 -45.31 -15.22 19.41
N GLN A 281 -45.22 -16.45 19.94
CA GLN A 281 -44.62 -16.69 21.27
C GLN A 281 -43.10 -16.77 21.26
N ALA A 282 -42.47 -17.08 20.13
CA ALA A 282 -41.02 -16.90 19.97
C ALA A 282 -40.63 -15.42 19.92
N HIS A 283 -41.58 -14.49 19.74
CA HIS A 283 -41.26 -13.07 19.71
C HIS A 283 -40.85 -12.56 21.10
N GLU A 284 -41.52 -12.98 22.17
CA GLU A 284 -41.28 -12.46 23.54
C GLU A 284 -40.00 -12.97 24.20
N GLN A 285 -39.60 -14.24 24.01
CA GLN A 285 -38.28 -14.73 24.44
C GLN A 285 -37.12 -14.22 23.54
N PHE A 286 -37.43 -13.59 22.41
CA PHE A 286 -36.45 -12.87 21.60
C PHE A 286 -36.25 -11.41 22.06
N LEU A 287 -37.10 -10.87 22.94
CA LEU A 287 -37.10 -9.45 23.35
C LEU A 287 -36.04 -9.09 24.40
N ASP A 288 -35.55 -10.05 25.20
CA ASP A 288 -34.55 -9.78 26.26
C ASP A 288 -33.15 -9.44 25.71
N ASP A 289 -32.92 -9.71 24.43
CA ASP A 289 -31.67 -9.48 23.70
C ASP A 289 -31.75 -8.31 22.69
N ILE A 290 -32.83 -7.53 22.73
CA ILE A 290 -33.02 -6.42 21.80
C ILE A 290 -32.39 -5.17 22.36
N CYS A 291 -31.45 -4.62 21.59
CA CYS A 291 -30.93 -3.28 21.77
C CYS A 291 -32.04 -2.25 21.50
N TRP A 292 -32.88 -2.00 22.50
CA TRP A 292 -33.89 -0.95 22.47
C TRP A 292 -33.21 0.42 22.55
N GLN A 293 -33.52 1.30 21.59
CA GLN A 293 -33.27 2.74 21.72
C GLN A 293 -34.35 3.32 22.64
N LYS A 294 -34.13 3.30 23.97
CA LYS A 294 -35.02 3.98 24.91
C LYS A 294 -34.48 5.39 25.16
N ALA A 295 -35.27 6.41 24.81
CA ALA A 295 -34.95 7.82 25.07
C ALA A 295 -33.57 8.31 24.55
N GLY A 296 -33.13 7.81 23.38
CA GLY A 296 -31.87 8.22 22.77
C GLY A 296 -30.61 7.57 23.36
N PHE A 297 -30.74 6.68 24.35
CA PHE A 297 -29.63 5.94 24.94
C PHE A 297 -29.68 4.47 24.53
N LEU A 298 -28.55 3.94 24.06
CA LEU A 298 -28.35 2.51 23.83
C LEU A 298 -28.17 1.81 25.17
N LEU A 299 -28.81 0.64 25.32
CA LEU A 299 -28.54 -0.28 26.42
C LEU A 299 -27.04 -0.63 26.44
N LYS A 300 -26.47 -0.68 27.66
CA LYS A 300 -25.06 -0.98 27.89
C LYS A 300 -24.70 -2.32 27.22
N GLY A 301 -23.76 -2.29 26.26
CA GLY A 301 -23.30 -3.47 25.53
C GLY A 301 -23.76 -3.55 24.07
N CYS A 302 -24.69 -2.70 23.62
CA CYS A 302 -25.11 -2.64 22.22
C CYS A 302 -24.14 -1.82 21.36
N ALA A 303 -23.97 -2.19 20.09
CA ALA A 303 -23.33 -1.32 19.10
C ALA A 303 -24.16 -1.23 17.82
N TRP A 304 -24.15 -0.03 17.26
CA TRP A 304 -24.55 0.32 15.91
C TRP A 304 -23.36 0.29 14.96
N ILE A 305 -23.59 -0.22 13.75
CA ILE A 305 -22.64 -0.17 12.65
C ILE A 305 -23.26 0.65 11.53
N ASN A 306 -22.49 1.63 11.06
CA ASN A 306 -22.88 2.50 9.95
C ASN A 306 -22.23 2.04 8.65
N ASN A 307 -22.89 2.40 7.55
CA ASN A 307 -22.46 2.13 6.19
C ASN A 307 -22.30 0.62 5.91
N VAL A 308 -23.27 -0.18 6.39
CA VAL A 308 -23.29 -1.61 6.05
C VAL A 308 -23.41 -1.75 4.54
N PRO A 309 -22.43 -2.38 3.85
CA PRO A 309 -22.46 -2.49 2.41
C PRO A 309 -23.57 -3.46 1.97
N GLY A 310 -24.13 -3.24 0.78
CA GLY A 310 -25.28 -4.01 0.31
C GLY A 310 -25.06 -5.52 0.29
N TYR A 311 -23.81 -5.97 0.08
CA TYR A 311 -23.48 -7.40 0.11
C TYR A 311 -23.53 -8.03 1.52
N LEU A 312 -23.46 -7.22 2.59
CA LEU A 312 -23.66 -7.68 3.97
C LEU A 312 -25.09 -7.45 4.48
N GLU A 313 -25.87 -6.59 3.82
CA GLU A 313 -27.22 -6.23 4.27
C GLU A 313 -28.13 -7.46 4.37
N ILE A 314 -28.15 -8.30 3.32
CA ILE A 314 -28.97 -9.51 3.28
C ILE A 314 -28.56 -10.50 4.38
N GLU A 315 -27.26 -10.69 4.60
CA GLU A 315 -26.77 -11.62 5.62
C GLU A 315 -27.05 -11.09 7.03
N ALA A 316 -26.89 -9.79 7.26
CA ALA A 316 -27.25 -9.14 8.51
C ALA A 316 -28.74 -9.33 8.85
N TYR A 317 -29.62 -9.11 7.87
CA TYR A 317 -31.06 -9.32 8.03
C TYR A 317 -31.39 -10.79 8.33
N LYS A 318 -30.82 -11.75 7.58
CA LYS A 318 -31.01 -13.20 7.82
C LYS A 318 -30.61 -13.64 9.23
N LYS A 319 -29.70 -12.93 9.90
CA LYS A 319 -29.30 -13.21 11.29
C LYS A 319 -30.13 -12.49 12.34
N GLY A 320 -31.19 -11.80 11.95
CA GLY A 320 -32.06 -11.08 12.89
C GLY A 320 -31.39 -9.86 13.52
N LEU A 321 -30.42 -9.26 12.82
CA LEU A 321 -29.95 -7.91 13.16
C LEU A 321 -31.01 -6.88 12.79
N LEU A 322 -31.20 -5.89 13.65
CA LEU A 322 -32.13 -4.80 13.39
C LEU A 322 -31.43 -3.77 12.53
N CYS A 323 -31.66 -3.83 11.22
CA CYS A 323 -31.16 -2.85 10.27
C CYS A 323 -32.25 -1.83 9.92
N ARG A 324 -31.89 -0.54 9.92
CA ARG A 324 -32.77 0.55 9.53
C ARG A 324 -32.11 1.41 8.46
N ASN A 325 -32.96 1.99 7.62
CA ASN A 325 -32.55 2.93 6.61
C ASN A 325 -32.54 4.33 7.24
N ILE A 326 -31.40 5.03 7.21
CA ILE A 326 -31.30 6.43 7.62
C ILE A 326 -31.32 7.29 6.37
N SER A 327 -32.44 7.98 6.12
CA SER A 327 -32.50 9.04 5.11
C SER A 327 -31.99 10.34 5.73
N MET A 328 -30.82 10.81 5.32
CA MET A 328 -30.40 12.19 5.58
C MET A 328 -30.54 13.01 4.30
N SER A 329 -31.48 13.97 4.31
CA SER A 329 -31.75 15.05 3.34
C SER A 329 -32.85 14.83 2.28
N GLN A 330 -33.60 15.92 2.07
CA GLN A 330 -34.66 16.11 1.06
C GLN A 330 -34.14 16.16 -0.38
N THR A 331 -32.83 16.02 -0.61
CA THR A 331 -32.22 16.18 -1.95
C THR A 331 -31.86 14.87 -2.63
N GLY A 332 -32.07 13.71 -1.99
CA GLY A 332 -31.97 12.38 -2.60
C GLY A 332 -30.57 11.99 -3.09
N SER A 333 -30.00 10.92 -2.52
CA SER A 333 -29.13 9.94 -3.22
C SER A 333 -28.21 9.09 -2.33
N ILE A 334 -28.24 9.19 -0.98
CA ILE A 334 -27.45 8.27 -0.15
C ILE A 334 -28.32 7.65 0.94
N GLN A 335 -28.81 6.43 0.67
CA GLN A 335 -29.38 5.56 1.69
C GLN A 335 -28.25 5.00 2.55
N LYS A 336 -28.16 5.42 3.81
CA LYS A 336 -27.21 4.83 4.76
C LYS A 336 -27.94 3.76 5.59
N PHE A 337 -27.49 2.52 5.48
CA PHE A 337 -27.95 1.43 6.32
C PHE A 337 -27.17 1.39 7.63
N GLU A 338 -27.93 1.43 8.73
CA GLU A 338 -27.41 1.22 10.07
C GLU A 338 -27.97 -0.10 10.60
N CYS A 339 -27.11 -0.96 11.14
CA CYS A 339 -27.52 -2.20 11.79
C CYS A 339 -27.14 -2.18 13.27
N ILE A 340 -28.08 -2.59 14.12
CA ILE A 340 -27.87 -2.71 15.56
C ILE A 340 -27.49 -4.15 15.90
N PHE A 341 -26.33 -4.31 16.51
CA PHE A 341 -25.74 -5.58 16.91
C PHE A 341 -25.94 -5.85 18.39
N ARG A 342 -26.28 -7.11 18.69
CA ARG A 342 -26.48 -7.58 20.06
C ARG A 342 -25.16 -7.60 20.83
N PRO A 343 -25.17 -7.35 22.15
CA PRO A 343 -23.96 -7.38 22.98
C PRO A 343 -23.17 -8.69 22.90
N LEU A 344 -23.87 -9.82 22.76
CA LEU A 344 -23.26 -11.14 22.66
C LEU A 344 -22.44 -11.35 21.38
N VAL A 345 -22.81 -10.69 20.28
CA VAL A 345 -22.05 -10.78 19.02
C VAL A 345 -20.75 -9.99 19.16
N LEU A 346 -20.84 -8.77 19.71
CA LEU A 346 -19.70 -7.88 19.89
C LEU A 346 -18.71 -8.40 20.93
N SER A 347 -19.18 -9.02 22.02
CA SER A 347 -18.29 -9.60 23.03
C SER A 347 -17.45 -10.76 22.52
N ARG A 348 -17.84 -11.37 21.38
CA ARG A 348 -17.09 -12.42 20.69
C ARG A 348 -16.11 -11.87 19.65
N CYS A 349 -16.26 -10.61 19.26
CA CYS A 349 -15.35 -9.94 18.34
C CYS A 349 -14.22 -9.26 19.11
N ARG A 350 -13.00 -9.80 19.01
CA ARG A 350 -11.78 -9.14 19.49
C ARG A 350 -11.20 -8.29 18.36
N PHE A 351 -11.67 -7.05 18.27
CA PHE A 351 -11.24 -6.11 17.23
C PHE A 351 -9.76 -5.73 17.37
N GLU A 352 -9.06 -5.62 16.25
CA GLU A 352 -7.67 -5.16 16.15
C GLU A 352 -7.55 -3.66 15.84
N SER A 353 -8.53 -3.09 15.15
CA SER A 353 -8.61 -1.66 14.85
C SER A 353 -8.75 -0.85 16.15
N LYS A 354 -7.87 0.14 16.32
CA LYS A 354 -7.97 1.07 17.44
C LYS A 354 -9.23 1.92 17.35
N LEU A 355 -9.66 2.29 16.14
CA LEU A 355 -10.88 3.05 15.91
C LEU A 355 -12.12 2.25 16.32
N TRP A 356 -12.20 0.97 15.96
CA TRP A 356 -13.32 0.12 16.36
C TRP A 356 -13.27 -0.22 17.86
N GLN A 357 -12.10 -0.53 18.43
CA GLN A 357 -11.93 -0.70 19.88
C GLN A 357 -12.35 0.54 20.68
N THR A 358 -11.97 1.74 20.22
CA THR A 358 -12.35 2.99 20.88
C THR A 358 -13.85 3.25 20.73
N SER A 359 -14.40 2.98 19.55
CA SER A 359 -15.83 3.17 19.28
C SER A 359 -16.70 2.24 20.12
N THR A 360 -16.33 0.97 20.28
CA THR A 360 -17.04 0.05 21.18
C THR A 360 -16.94 0.49 22.64
N GLY A 361 -15.75 0.89 23.11
CA GLY A 361 -15.55 1.38 24.47
C GLY A 361 -16.35 2.65 24.79
N LEU A 362 -16.56 3.51 23.80
CA LEU A 362 -17.33 4.76 23.91
C LEU A 362 -18.80 4.62 23.50
N LEU A 363 -19.27 3.41 23.16
CA LEU A 363 -20.62 3.15 22.63
C LEU A 363 -20.95 4.01 21.38
N LYS A 364 -19.95 4.33 20.57
CA LYS A 364 -20.05 5.07 19.29
C LYS A 364 -20.18 4.13 18.09
N PRO A 365 -20.69 4.61 16.93
CA PRO A 365 -20.95 3.72 15.82
C PRO A 365 -19.69 3.30 15.13
N LEU A 366 -19.58 1.98 14.94
CA LEU A 366 -18.53 1.39 14.13
C LEU A 366 -18.78 1.82 12.69
N GLN A 367 -17.83 2.55 12.11
CA GLN A 367 -17.93 2.95 10.72
C GLN A 367 -17.29 1.87 9.87
N ILE A 368 -18.07 1.25 8.98
CA ILE A 368 -17.51 0.48 7.88
C ILE A 368 -17.03 1.49 6.81
N PRO A 369 -15.78 1.39 6.33
CA PRO A 369 -15.29 2.24 5.26
C PRO A 369 -16.13 2.02 4.00
N ALA A 370 -16.42 3.09 3.26
CA ALA A 370 -17.15 2.98 2.00
C ALA A 370 -16.41 2.08 0.99
N GLN A 371 -17.15 1.44 0.08
CA GLN A 371 -16.55 0.67 -1.00
C GLN A 371 -15.78 1.57 -1.98
N SER A 372 -16.24 2.81 -2.14
CA SER A 372 -15.57 3.88 -2.88
C SER A 372 -15.45 5.14 -2.01
N ASN A 373 -14.26 5.74 -1.98
CA ASN A 373 -14.02 7.01 -1.29
C ASN A 373 -13.19 7.96 -2.15
N THR A 374 -13.85 8.57 -3.13
CA THR A 374 -13.25 9.48 -4.13
C THR A 374 -13.32 10.96 -3.73
N ILE A 375 -13.94 11.26 -2.58
CA ILE A 375 -14.14 12.63 -2.10
C ILE A 375 -13.00 13.03 -1.17
N GLU A 376 -12.60 12.13 -0.26
CA GLU A 376 -11.53 12.39 0.70
C GLU A 376 -10.16 12.22 0.05
N VAL A 377 -9.22 13.07 0.49
CA VAL A 377 -7.85 13.11 -0.04
C VAL A 377 -7.10 11.85 0.38
N ALA A 378 -6.45 11.21 -0.59
CA ALA A 378 -5.60 10.05 -0.36
C ALA A 378 -4.42 10.40 0.55
N GLU A 379 -3.94 9.40 1.29
CA GLU A 379 -2.75 9.56 2.12
C GLU A 379 -1.54 9.91 1.25
N ARG A 380 -0.83 10.97 1.62
CA ARG A 380 0.30 11.50 0.87
C ARG A 380 1.60 11.29 1.65
N LEU A 381 2.62 10.74 0.99
CA LEU A 381 3.96 10.69 1.58
C LEU A 381 4.58 12.08 1.61
N MET A 382 5.24 12.41 2.73
CA MET A 382 5.96 13.67 2.85
C MET A 382 7.28 13.60 2.09
N GLU A 383 7.61 14.69 1.41
CA GLU A 383 8.82 14.81 0.60
C GLU A 383 9.87 15.63 1.35
N PHE A 384 11.11 15.13 1.38
CA PHE A 384 12.24 15.74 2.06
C PHE A 384 13.42 15.89 1.10
N HIS A 385 14.24 16.91 1.32
CA HIS A 385 15.50 17.04 0.61
C HIS A 385 16.47 15.91 1.00
N ALA A 386 17.14 15.35 0.01
CA ALA A 386 18.20 14.39 0.21
C ALA A 386 19.53 15.07 0.51
N SER A 387 20.22 14.57 1.53
CA SER A 387 21.63 14.85 1.81
C SER A 387 22.38 13.52 2.00
N GLY A 388 23.70 13.57 2.02
CA GLY A 388 24.54 12.38 2.18
C GLY A 388 24.74 11.58 0.89
N THR A 389 25.39 10.43 1.03
CA THR A 389 25.80 9.61 -0.11
C THR A 389 25.26 8.18 -0.03
N LEU A 390 25.17 7.52 -1.18
CA LEU A 390 24.84 6.11 -1.29
C LEU A 390 26.04 5.25 -0.94
N CYS A 391 25.74 4.09 -0.36
CA CYS A 391 26.69 3.03 -0.06
C CYS A 391 27.72 3.50 0.98
N GLY A 392 27.48 3.19 2.26
CA GLY A 392 28.47 3.44 3.30
C GLY A 392 29.76 2.64 3.02
N PRO A 393 30.93 3.09 3.49
CA PRO A 393 32.13 2.29 3.36
C PRO A 393 31.93 0.97 4.11
N THR A 394 31.88 -0.15 3.40
CA THR A 394 31.86 -1.48 3.99
C THR A 394 33.02 -1.60 4.97
N VAL A 395 32.72 -1.58 6.27
CA VAL A 395 33.62 -2.09 7.28
C VAL A 395 33.55 -3.59 7.11
N LYS A 396 34.61 -4.20 6.58
CA LYS A 396 34.78 -5.65 6.72
C LYS A 396 34.73 -5.93 8.21
N ALA A 397 33.68 -6.61 8.67
CA ALA A 397 33.68 -7.22 9.99
C ALA A 397 34.86 -8.21 9.98
N TYR A 398 35.84 -7.95 10.83
CA TYR A 398 36.94 -8.89 11.11
C TYR A 398 36.44 -10.01 12.00
#